data_AF-A0A2J5NUV8-F1
#
_entry.id   AF-A0A2J5NUV8-F1
#
_cell.length_a   1.000
_cell.length_b   1.000
_cell.length_c   1.000
_cell.angle_alpha   90.00
_cell.angle_beta   90.00
_cell.angle_gamma   90.00
#
_symmetry.space_group_name_H-M   'P 1'
#
loop_
_entity.id
_entity.type
_entity.pdbx_description
1 polymer ?
#
loop_
_entity_poly.entity_id
_entity_poly.type
_entity_poly.pdbx_seq_one_letter_code
_entity_poly.pdbx_strand_id
1 'polypeptide(L)' 'LWITIARASATDAPFVFNAGSDTGRLVWTSQEINNKEVPLVATLVETQTGQGTTGAFSALATFNFTYE' A
#
# COMPACT_ATOMS: atom_id res chain seq x y z
N LEU A 1 0.86 10.37 -12.24
CA LEU A 1 -0.05 9.75 -11.25
C LEU A 1 0.49 8.38 -10.88
N TRP A 2 0.31 7.97 -9.62
CA TRP A 2 0.81 6.71 -9.06
C TRP A 2 -0.21 6.14 -8.08
N ILE A 3 -0.20 4.82 -7.84
CA ILE A 3 -1.07 4.18 -6.85
C ILE A 3 -0.28 3.95 -5.56
N THR A 4 -0.73 4.52 -4.45
CA THR A 4 -0.26 4.17 -3.11
C THR A 4 -1.20 3.16 -2.46
N ILE A 5 -0.66 2.33 -1.57
CA ILE A 5 -1.43 1.39 -0.77
C ILE A 5 -1.07 1.63 0.69
N ALA A 6 -2.07 1.75 1.56
CA ALA A 6 -1.92 1.95 2.99
C ALA A 6 -2.90 1.08 3.77
N ARG A 7 -2.73 1.01 5.10
CA ARG A 7 -3.77 0.47 5.98
C ARG A 7 -4.98 1.40 5.98
N ALA A 8 -6.18 0.82 6.02
CA ALA A 8 -7.41 1.60 6.16
C ALA A 8 -7.42 2.48 7.44
N SER A 9 -6.73 2.04 8.48
CA SER A 9 -6.59 2.77 9.75
C SER A 9 -5.52 3.88 9.74
N ALA A 10 -4.65 3.93 8.73
CA ALA A 10 -3.52 4.85 8.65
C ALA A 10 -3.23 5.22 7.18
N THR A 11 -4.19 5.91 6.56
CA THR A 11 -4.16 6.23 5.13
C THR A 11 -3.05 7.20 4.72
N ASP A 12 -2.49 7.93 5.67
CA ASP A 12 -1.37 8.86 5.54
C ASP A 12 0.01 8.18 5.67
N ALA A 13 0.04 6.88 6.00
CA ALA A 13 1.25 6.07 6.11
C ALA A 13 1.25 4.93 5.07
N PRO A 14 1.46 5.24 3.77
CA PRO A 14 1.50 4.22 2.73
C PRO A 14 2.72 3.30 2.85
N PHE A 15 2.56 2.05 2.41
CA PHE A 15 3.67 1.11 2.30
C PHE A 15 4.66 1.55 1.22
N VAL A 16 5.92 1.18 1.43
CA VAL A 16 6.98 1.37 0.45
C VAL A 16 7.07 0.10 -0.40
N PHE A 17 6.80 0.23 -1.70
CA PHE A 17 6.95 -0.89 -2.63
C PHE A 17 8.40 -1.38 -2.64
N ASN A 18 8.59 -2.70 -2.59
CA ASN A 18 9.91 -3.35 -2.53
C ASN A 18 10.78 -2.90 -1.33
N ALA A 19 10.15 -2.54 -0.20
CA ALA A 19 10.89 -2.22 1.03
C ALA A 19 11.83 -3.36 1.45
N GLY A 20 13.11 -3.02 1.65
CA GLY A 20 14.11 -3.94 2.21
C GLY A 20 14.06 -4.06 3.74
N SER A 21 13.26 -3.23 4.41
CA SER A 21 13.11 -3.19 5.87
C SER A 21 11.64 -3.18 6.30
N ASP A 22 11.40 -3.59 7.55
CA ASP A 22 10.05 -3.73 8.11
C ASP A 22 9.32 -2.40 8.27
N THR A 23 10.06 -1.29 8.43
CA THR A 23 9.49 0.06 8.58
C THR A 23 8.68 0.51 7.36
N GLY A 24 8.90 -0.08 6.18
CA GLY A 24 8.15 0.23 4.96
C GLY A 24 7.31 -0.94 4.41
N ARG A 25 7.40 -2.14 5.02
CA ARG A 25 6.72 -3.35 4.55
C ARG A 25 5.38 -3.55 5.26
N LEU A 26 4.49 -4.28 4.62
CA LEU A 26 3.29 -4.81 5.27
C LEU A 26 3.69 -5.97 6.20
N VAL A 27 3.90 -5.65 7.48
CA VAL A 27 4.07 -6.62 8.57
C VAL A 27 2.75 -6.77 9.29
N TRP A 28 2.20 -7.99 9.36
CA TRP A 28 0.91 -8.24 10.01
C TRP A 28 1.04 -8.07 11.52
N THR A 29 0.08 -7.38 12.10
CA THR A 29 -0.09 -7.28 13.56
C THR A 29 -0.76 -8.54 14.11
N SER A 30 -0.63 -8.79 15.42
CA SER A 30 -1.29 -9.94 16.07
C SER A 30 -2.81 -9.92 15.90
N GLN A 31 -3.41 -8.72 15.84
CA GLN A 31 -4.84 -8.56 15.59
C GLN A 31 -5.22 -8.94 14.16
N GLU A 32 -4.46 -8.47 13.16
CA GLU A 32 -4.67 -8.82 11.75
C GLU A 32 -4.52 -10.33 11.52
N ILE A 33 -3.55 -10.97 12.19
CA ILE A 33 -3.38 -12.44 12.18
C ILE A 33 -4.59 -13.14 12.78
N ASN A 34 -5.10 -12.66 13.93
CA ASN A 34 -6.26 -13.25 14.59
C ASN A 34 -7.53 -13.12 13.75
N ASN A 35 -7.75 -11.95 13.17
CA ASN A 35 -8.89 -11.66 12.30
C ASN A 35 -8.75 -12.30 10.91
N LYS A 36 -7.53 -12.76 10.55
CA LYS A 36 -7.17 -13.31 9.24
C LYS A 36 -7.38 -12.33 8.09
N GLU A 37 -7.23 -11.04 8.36
CA GLU A 37 -7.42 -9.98 7.38
C GLU A 37 -6.54 -8.77 7.69
N VAL A 38 -6.20 -8.04 6.62
CA VAL A 38 -5.55 -6.73 6.68
C VAL A 38 -6.38 -5.78 5.83
N PRO A 39 -7.10 -4.81 6.40
CA PRO A 39 -7.89 -3.86 5.63
C PRO A 39 -6.98 -2.83 4.95
N LEU A 40 -7.04 -2.78 3.61
CA LEU A 40 -6.18 -1.96 2.78
C LEU A 40 -6.97 -0.93 1.98
N VAL A 41 -6.35 0.23 1.74
CA VAL A 41 -6.87 1.29 0.87
C VAL A 41 -5.83 1.59 -0.21
N ALA A 42 -6.28 1.67 -1.46
CA ALA A 42 -5.48 2.10 -2.59
C ALA A 42 -5.92 3.50 -3.03
N THR A 43 -4.95 4.41 -3.21
CA THR A 43 -5.21 5.80 -3.55
C THR A 43 -4.39 6.21 -4.78
N LEU A 44 -5.03 6.88 -5.73
CA LEU A 44 -4.34 7.53 -6.84
C LEU A 44 -3.76 8.86 -6.35
N VAL A 45 -2.43 8.99 -6.37
CA VAL A 45 -1.72 10.19 -5.93
C VAL A 45 -0.95 10.84 -7.09
N GLU A 46 -0.79 12.14 -6.98
CA GLU A 46 0.03 12.90 -7.91
C GLU A 46 1.52 12.75 -7.56
N THR A 47 2.34 12.43 -8.56
CA THR A 47 3.80 12.26 -8.40
C THR A 47 4.58 13.55 -8.62
N GLN A 48 3.97 14.50 -9.32
CA GLN A 48 4.53 15.81 -9.64
C GLN A 48 3.39 16.82 -9.57
N THR A 49 3.47 17.76 -8.64
CA THR A 49 2.40 18.72 -8.36
C THR A 49 1.92 19.44 -9.63
N GLY A 50 0.62 19.36 -9.91
CA GLY A 50 -0.03 20.02 -11.04
C GLY A 50 0.27 19.42 -12.42
N GLN A 51 0.89 18.23 -12.48
CA GLN A 51 1.24 17.52 -13.73
C GLN A 51 0.38 16.26 -13.95
N GLY A 52 -0.67 16.07 -13.16
CA GLY A 52 -1.65 15.02 -13.34
C GLY A 52 -2.40 15.19 -14.67
N THR A 53 -2.44 14.13 -15.46
CA THR A 53 -3.19 14.08 -16.71
C THR A 53 -4.46 13.24 -16.55
N THR A 54 -5.50 13.57 -17.29
CA THR A 54 -6.70 12.72 -17.37
C THR A 54 -6.43 11.52 -18.26
N GLY A 55 -7.04 10.38 -17.94
CA GLY A 55 -6.88 9.16 -18.70
C GLY A 55 -7.12 7.91 -17.86
N ALA A 56 -7.01 6.75 -18.50
CA ALA A 56 -7.06 5.47 -17.81
C ALA A 56 -5.68 5.15 -17.22
N PHE A 57 -5.65 4.82 -15.92
CA PHE A 57 -4.47 4.35 -15.23
C PHE A 57 -4.70 2.92 -14.76
N SER A 58 -3.70 2.06 -14.92
CA SER A 58 -3.72 0.71 -14.39
C SER A 58 -2.38 0.40 -13.72
N ALA A 59 -2.41 -0.34 -12.63
CA ALA A 59 -1.24 -0.78 -11.91
C ALA A 59 -1.48 -2.20 -11.37
N LEU A 60 -0.41 -2.97 -11.27
CA LEU A 60 -0.41 -4.29 -10.67
C LEU A 60 0.60 -4.32 -9.53
N ALA A 61 0.14 -4.67 -8.33
CA ALA A 61 1.00 -4.92 -7.18
C ALA A 61 0.84 -6.39 -6.77
N THR A 62 1.97 -7.06 -6.50
CA THR A 62 2.00 -8.44 -6.01
C THR A 62 2.34 -8.44 -4.53
N PHE A 63 1.48 -9.03 -3.71
CA PHE A 63 1.76 -9.27 -2.31
C PHE A 63 2.45 -10.63 -2.15
N ASN A 64 3.63 -10.63 -1.52
CA ASN A 64 4.33 -11.85 -1.16
C ASN A 64 4.16 -12.07 0.35
N PHE A 65 3.52 -13.18 0.71
CA PHE A 65 3.32 -13.57 2.11
C PHE A 65 4.37 -14.61 2.49
N THR A 66 5.15 -14.30 3.51
CA THR A 66 6.03 -15.25 4.18
C THR A 66 5.43 -15.56 5.53
N TYR A 67 5.16 -16.83 5.79
CA TYR A 67 4.75 -17.32 7.10
C TYR A 67 6.02 -17.71 7.87
N GLU A 68 6.11 -17.31 9.13
CA GLU A 68 7.11 -17.83 10.07
C GLU A 68 6.68 -19.19 10.63
#